data_AF-A0A4Y2DF88-F1
#
_entry.id   AF-A0A4Y2DF88-F1
#
_cell.length_a   1.000
_cell.length_b   1.000
_cell.length_c   1.000
_cell.angle_alpha   90.00
_cell.angle_beta   90.00
_cell.angle_gamma   90.00
#
_symmetry.space_group_name_H-M   'P 1'
#
loop_
_entity.id
_entity.type
_entity.pdbx_description
1 polymer ?
#
loop_
_entity_poly.entity_id
_entity_poly.type
_entity_poly.pdbx_seq_one_letter_code
_entity_poly.pdbx_strand_id
1 'polypeptide(L)'
;MPKRKRGITGDAASRREAIRKRERRVVETEEERSRRLSTMAQSGQDRRADETEEQRNSRLAVMAQRGQRRRAEETDEQRNSRLAKMAQRGQERRAEETDEQRNSQLSAMLQHARERRLIVIEGKITIRYKLFMQLELFFTLLLKNTTVEKWTISV
;
A
#
# COMPACT_ATOMS: atom_id res chain seq x y z
N MET A 1 22.50 36.72 14.85
CA MET A 1 23.22 35.74 14.00
C MET A 1 23.07 36.13 12.53
N PRO A 2 24.16 36.32 11.75
CA PRO A 2 24.05 36.74 10.35
C PRO A 2 23.73 35.53 9.44
N LYS A 3 22.66 35.64 8.64
CA LYS A 3 22.28 34.62 7.66
C LYS A 3 23.32 34.58 6.53
N ARG A 4 24.03 33.46 6.38
CA ARG A 4 24.93 33.21 5.25
C ARG A 4 24.11 33.17 3.96
N LYS A 5 24.25 34.21 3.11
CA LYS A 5 23.71 34.22 1.75
C LYS A 5 24.40 33.12 0.94
N ARG A 6 23.67 32.08 0.55
CA ARG A 6 24.17 31.04 -0.36
C ARG A 6 24.40 31.72 -1.71
N GLY A 7 25.66 31.86 -2.11
CA GLY A 7 26.07 32.61 -3.29
C GLY A 7 25.48 32.05 -4.58
N ILE A 8 24.93 32.95 -5.41
CA ILE A 8 24.42 32.70 -6.76
C ILE A 8 25.57 32.26 -7.73
N THR A 9 26.83 32.35 -7.28
CA THR A 9 28.06 32.08 -8.03
C THR A 9 28.52 30.62 -8.04
N GLY A 10 27.91 29.73 -7.26
CA GLY A 10 28.25 28.29 -7.25
C GLY A 10 27.81 27.50 -8.49
N ASP A 11 27.15 28.15 -9.46
CA ASP A 11 26.28 27.46 -10.42
C ASP A 11 26.59 27.76 -11.90
N ALA A 12 27.60 28.56 -12.23
CA ALA A 12 27.94 28.79 -13.65
C ALA A 12 28.64 27.57 -14.28
N ALA A 13 29.59 26.96 -13.56
CA ALA A 13 30.32 25.77 -14.02
C ALA A 13 29.43 24.53 -14.07
N SER A 14 28.58 24.32 -13.05
CA SER A 14 27.63 23.21 -13.00
C SER A 14 26.59 23.30 -14.12
N ARG A 15 26.02 24.49 -14.37
CA ARG A 15 25.14 24.73 -15.52
C ARG A 15 25.84 24.45 -16.86
N ARG A 16 27.08 24.94 -17.05
CA ARG A 16 27.86 24.66 -18.28
C ARG A 16 28.14 23.17 -18.47
N GLU A 17 28.35 22.42 -17.39
CA GLU A 17 28.53 20.97 -17.46
C GLU A 17 27.21 20.23 -17.76
N ALA A 18 26.10 20.65 -17.15
CA ALA A 18 24.78 20.09 -17.45
C ALA A 18 24.38 20.32 -18.93
N ILE A 19 24.69 21.49 -19.47
CA ILE A 19 24.47 21.82 -20.88
C ILE A 19 25.32 20.90 -21.78
N ARG A 20 26.63 20.79 -21.55
CA ARG A 20 27.50 19.87 -22.31
C ARG A 20 27.04 18.41 -22.24
N LYS A 21 26.59 17.95 -21.07
CA LYS A 21 26.03 16.58 -20.91
C LYS A 21 24.74 16.41 -21.70
N ARG A 22 23.90 17.44 -21.79
CA ARG A 22 22.66 17.42 -22.60
C ARG A 22 22.98 17.43 -24.09
N GLU A 23 23.88 18.30 -24.55
CA GLU A 23 24.31 18.39 -25.95
C GLU A 23 24.88 17.05 -26.43
N ARG A 24 25.75 16.42 -25.62
CA ARG A 24 26.26 15.07 -25.90
C ARG A 24 25.12 14.06 -26.10
N ARG A 25 24.10 14.08 -25.24
CA ARG A 25 22.94 13.17 -25.34
C ARG A 25 22.02 13.45 -26.53
N VAL A 26 22.04 14.67 -27.07
CA VAL A 26 21.21 15.05 -28.24
C VAL A 26 21.86 14.58 -29.53
N VAL A 27 23.19 14.56 -29.60
CA VAL A 27 23.95 14.13 -30.79
C VAL A 27 24.29 12.63 -30.77
N GLU A 28 24.06 11.93 -29.66
CA GLU A 28 24.26 10.47 -29.53
C GLU A 28 23.50 9.71 -30.63
N THR A 29 24.18 8.74 -31.25
CA THR A 29 23.52 7.77 -32.14
C THR A 29 22.65 6.81 -31.32
N GLU A 30 21.69 6.11 -31.96
CA GLU A 30 20.82 5.17 -31.23
C GLU A 30 21.61 4.01 -30.60
N GLU A 31 22.69 3.57 -31.24
CA GLU A 31 23.58 2.55 -30.67
C GLU A 31 24.34 3.06 -29.44
N GLU A 32 24.87 4.27 -29.48
CA GLU A 32 25.56 4.88 -28.35
C GLU A 32 24.59 5.14 -27.19
N ARG A 33 23.39 5.61 -27.49
CA ARG A 33 22.30 5.77 -26.53
C ARG A 33 21.91 4.44 -25.90
N SER A 34 21.76 3.39 -26.72
CA SER A 34 21.43 2.04 -26.26
C SER A 34 22.52 1.46 -25.36
N ARG A 35 23.79 1.58 -25.76
CA ARG A 35 24.95 1.16 -24.94
C ARG A 35 24.96 1.90 -23.60
N ARG A 36 24.80 3.22 -23.60
CA ARG A 36 24.78 4.03 -22.37
C ARG A 36 23.61 3.64 -21.44
N LEU A 37 22.40 3.45 -21.99
CA LEU A 37 21.24 3.04 -21.21
C LEU A 37 21.41 1.62 -20.65
N SER A 38 22.00 0.71 -21.42
CA SER A 38 22.34 -0.65 -20.99
C SER A 38 23.32 -0.63 -19.80
N THR A 39 24.43 0.12 -19.91
CA THR A 39 25.39 0.27 -18.80
C THR A 39 24.74 0.88 -17.54
N MET A 40 23.86 1.87 -17.72
CA MET A 40 23.11 2.46 -16.61
C MET A 40 22.13 1.46 -15.97
N ALA A 41 21.46 0.64 -16.78
CA ALA A 41 20.55 -0.40 -16.30
C ALA A 41 21.31 -1.48 -15.52
N GLN A 42 22.44 -1.96 -16.05
CA GLN A 42 23.30 -2.96 -15.42
C GLN A 42 23.80 -2.45 -14.06
N SER A 43 24.42 -1.27 -14.02
CA SER A 43 24.90 -0.70 -12.74
C SER A 43 23.78 -0.47 -11.73
N GLY A 44 22.53 -0.28 -12.20
CA GLY A 44 21.36 -0.18 -11.34
C GLY A 44 20.85 -1.53 -10.86
N GLN A 45 21.06 -2.61 -11.60
CA GLN A 45 20.80 -3.97 -11.15
C GLN A 45 21.84 -4.40 -10.12
N ASP A 46 23.13 -4.17 -10.40
CA ASP A 46 24.23 -4.50 -9.48
C ASP A 46 24.01 -3.81 -8.12
N ARG A 47 23.72 -2.51 -8.13
CA ARG A 47 23.39 -1.76 -6.90
C ARG A 47 22.17 -2.31 -6.15
N ARG A 48 21.19 -2.89 -6.84
CA ARG A 48 20.01 -3.51 -6.20
C ARG A 48 20.30 -4.91 -5.69
N ALA A 49 21.25 -5.62 -6.29
CA ALA A 49 21.70 -6.93 -5.82
C ALA A 49 22.52 -6.80 -4.53
N ASP A 50 23.28 -5.70 -4.41
CA ASP A 50 24.10 -5.40 -3.24
C ASP A 50 23.33 -4.69 -2.10
N GLU A 51 22.03 -4.41 -2.27
CA GLU A 51 21.22 -3.75 -1.24
C GLU A 51 21.01 -4.66 -0.02
N THR A 52 21.19 -4.11 1.18
CA THR A 52 20.73 -4.77 2.40
C THR A 52 19.20 -4.72 2.48
N GLU A 53 18.58 -5.63 3.25
CA GLU A 53 17.12 -5.62 3.44
C GLU A 53 16.60 -4.29 4.00
N GLU A 54 17.35 -3.61 4.88
CA GLU A 54 17.00 -2.28 5.38
C GLU A 54 17.00 -1.22 4.28
N GLN A 55 18.05 -1.20 3.44
CA GLN A 55 18.15 -0.27 2.31
C GLN A 55 17.05 -0.54 1.28
N ARG A 56 16.77 -1.81 0.99
CA ARG A 56 15.69 -2.24 0.10
C ARG A 56 14.34 -1.79 0.63
N ASN A 57 14.05 -2.03 1.91
CA ASN A 57 12.79 -1.64 2.54
C ASN A 57 12.62 -0.11 2.57
N SER A 58 13.68 0.64 2.89
CA SER A 58 13.67 2.10 2.82
C SER A 58 13.40 2.62 1.40
N ARG A 59 14.07 2.06 0.39
CA ARG A 59 13.84 2.41 -1.02
C ARG A 59 12.42 2.09 -1.46
N LEU A 60 11.90 0.91 -1.11
CA LEU A 60 10.52 0.50 -1.40
C LEU A 60 9.51 1.43 -0.72
N ALA A 61 9.75 1.82 0.53
CA ALA A 61 8.89 2.75 1.26
C ALA A 61 8.84 4.13 0.58
N VAL A 62 9.99 4.69 0.18
CA VAL A 62 10.05 5.96 -0.55
C VAL A 62 9.31 5.88 -1.89
N MET A 63 9.47 4.78 -2.63
CA MET A 63 8.75 4.57 -3.90
C MET A 63 7.24 4.43 -3.68
N ALA A 64 6.81 3.71 -2.63
CA ALA A 64 5.41 3.57 -2.27
C ALA A 64 4.79 4.92 -1.90
N GLN A 65 5.47 5.72 -1.06
CA GLN A 65 5.03 7.07 -0.70
C GLN A 65 4.90 7.98 -1.93
N ARG A 66 5.91 7.99 -2.81
CA ARG A 66 5.85 8.75 -4.06
C ARG A 66 4.70 8.28 -4.96
N GLY A 67 4.45 6.98 -5.01
CA GLY A 67 3.33 6.39 -5.73
C GLY A 67 1.99 6.85 -5.17
N GLN A 68 1.82 6.88 -3.84
CA GLN A 68 0.60 7.39 -3.21
C GLN A 68 0.40 8.87 -3.48
N ARG A 69 1.46 9.68 -3.35
CA ARG A 69 1.39 11.11 -3.67
C ARG A 69 0.94 11.36 -5.11
N ARG A 70 1.53 10.64 -6.08
CA ARG A 70 1.11 10.73 -7.49
C ARG A 70 -0.36 10.37 -7.68
N ARG A 71 -0.86 9.32 -7.02
CA ARG A 71 -2.28 8.93 -7.10
C ARG A 71 -3.22 9.96 -6.45
N ALA A 72 -2.78 10.64 -5.40
CA ALA A 72 -3.54 11.70 -4.76
C ALA A 72 -3.61 12.98 -5.62
N GLU A 73 -2.60 13.20 -6.48
CA GLU A 73 -2.51 14.33 -7.42
C GLU A 73 -3.16 14.01 -8.79
N GLU A 74 -3.72 12.82 -9.01
CA GLU A 74 -4.37 12.44 -10.28
C GLU A 74 -5.68 13.19 -10.50
N THR A 75 -5.93 13.64 -11.75
CA THR A 75 -7.27 14.07 -12.17
C THR A 75 -8.18 12.85 -12.39
N ASP A 76 -9.50 13.07 -12.45
CA ASP A 76 -10.45 11.98 -12.70
C ASP A 76 -10.22 11.30 -14.06
N GLU A 77 -9.83 12.03 -15.10
CA GLU A 77 -9.50 11.45 -16.41
C GLU A 77 -8.23 10.58 -16.34
N GLN A 78 -7.21 11.05 -15.62
CA GLN A 78 -5.97 10.29 -15.44
C GLN A 78 -6.23 9.01 -14.63
N ARG A 79 -7.04 9.11 -13.58
CA ARG A 79 -7.46 7.98 -12.76
C ARG A 79 -8.26 6.97 -13.58
N ASN A 80 -9.24 7.43 -14.36
CA ASN A 80 -10.07 6.57 -15.21
C ASN A 80 -9.23 5.89 -16.29
N SER A 81 -8.32 6.61 -16.96
CA SER A 81 -7.38 6.04 -17.93
C SER A 81 -6.49 4.97 -17.29
N ARG A 82 -5.96 5.22 -16.09
CA ARG A 82 -5.15 4.24 -15.35
C ARG A 82 -5.96 3.00 -14.99
N LEU A 83 -7.18 3.16 -14.49
CA LEU A 83 -8.07 2.04 -14.13
C LEU A 83 -8.46 1.22 -15.36
N ALA A 84 -8.76 1.87 -16.49
CA ALA A 84 -9.04 1.19 -17.76
C ALA A 84 -7.86 0.32 -18.21
N LYS A 85 -6.64 0.88 -18.19
CA LYS A 85 -5.41 0.12 -18.52
C LYS A 85 -5.16 -1.05 -17.57
N MET A 86 -5.43 -0.87 -16.27
CA MET A 86 -5.32 -1.95 -15.28
C MET A 86 -6.36 -3.05 -15.52
N ALA A 87 -7.60 -2.67 -15.84
CA ALA A 87 -8.66 -3.62 -16.14
C ALA A 87 -8.33 -4.42 -17.40
N GLN A 88 -7.89 -3.76 -18.48
CA GLN A 88 -7.46 -4.40 -19.72
C GLN A 88 -6.34 -5.42 -19.48
N ARG A 89 -5.24 -5.03 -18.84
CA ARG A 89 -4.14 -5.95 -18.49
C ARG A 89 -4.60 -7.10 -17.57
N GLY A 90 -5.63 -6.85 -16.75
CA GLY A 90 -6.25 -7.89 -15.92
C GLY A 90 -7.06 -8.90 -16.74
N GLN A 91 -7.68 -8.47 -17.85
CA GLN A 91 -8.37 -9.36 -18.78
C GLN A 91 -7.38 -10.16 -19.63
N GLU A 92 -6.35 -9.50 -20.16
CA GLU A 92 -5.28 -10.14 -20.95
C GLU A 92 -4.63 -11.28 -20.14
N ARG A 93 -4.21 -11.02 -18.89
CA ARG A 93 -3.66 -12.05 -18.00
C ARG A 93 -4.62 -13.21 -17.70
N ARG A 94 -5.94 -12.95 -17.70
CA ARG A 94 -6.96 -14.00 -17.47
C ARG A 94 -7.26 -14.79 -18.74
N ALA A 95 -7.04 -14.21 -19.91
CA ALA A 95 -7.16 -14.90 -21.19
C ALA A 95 -5.96 -15.83 -21.45
N GLU A 96 -4.78 -15.48 -20.93
CA GLU A 96 -3.54 -16.25 -21.03
C GLU A 96 -3.34 -17.28 -19.89
N GLU A 97 -4.29 -17.37 -18.96
CA GLU A 97 -4.19 -18.21 -17.76
C GLU A 97 -4.38 -19.70 -18.08
N THR A 98 -3.58 -20.58 -17.48
CA THR A 98 -3.79 -22.04 -17.58
C THR A 98 -4.93 -22.50 -16.68
N ASP A 99 -5.49 -23.68 -16.93
CA ASP A 99 -6.57 -24.23 -16.11
C ASP A 99 -6.15 -24.44 -14.65
N GLU A 100 -4.89 -24.83 -14.38
CA GLU A 100 -4.39 -24.96 -13.00
C GLU A 100 -4.30 -23.61 -12.29
N GLN A 101 -3.79 -22.58 -12.99
CA GLN A 101 -3.71 -21.22 -12.46
C GLN A 101 -5.11 -20.69 -12.13
N ARG A 102 -6.06 -20.88 -13.05
CA ARG A 102 -7.46 -20.49 -12.89
C ARG A 102 -8.09 -21.19 -11.69
N ASN A 103 -7.90 -22.50 -11.56
CA ASN A 103 -8.45 -23.27 -10.45
C ASN A 103 -7.84 -22.85 -9.10
N SER A 104 -6.54 -22.59 -9.06
CA SER A 104 -5.84 -22.06 -7.89
C SER A 104 -6.38 -20.68 -7.48
N GLN A 105 -6.56 -19.77 -8.45
CA GLN A 105 -7.15 -18.45 -8.21
C GLN A 105 -8.57 -18.54 -7.64
N LEU A 106 -9.43 -19.39 -8.24
CA LEU A 106 -10.81 -19.58 -7.79
C LEU A 106 -10.87 -20.19 -6.38
N SER A 107 -10.01 -21.16 -6.10
CA SER A 107 -9.89 -21.76 -4.77
C SER A 107 -9.48 -20.71 -3.72
N ALA A 108 -8.46 -19.89 -4.01
CA ALA A 108 -8.03 -18.81 -3.12
C ALA A 108 -9.16 -17.79 -2.87
N MET A 109 -9.93 -17.44 -3.90
CA MET A 109 -11.08 -16.54 -3.76
C MET A 109 -12.17 -17.14 -2.85
N LEU A 110 -12.46 -18.44 -2.99
CA LEU A 110 -13.41 -19.14 -2.15
C LEU A 110 -12.95 -19.20 -0.69
N GLN A 111 -11.68 -19.48 -0.43
CA GLN A 111 -11.14 -19.49 0.92
C GLN A 111 -11.22 -18.11 1.56
N HIS A 112 -10.78 -17.06 0.86
CA HIS A 112 -10.89 -15.69 1.34
C HIS A 112 -12.36 -15.27 1.60
N ALA A 113 -13.31 -15.75 0.78
CA ALA A 113 -14.73 -15.51 1.02
C ALA A 113 -15.25 -16.24 2.28
N ARG A 114 -14.79 -17.47 2.53
CA ARG A 114 -15.11 -18.23 3.75
C ARG A 114 -14.54 -17.56 4.99
N GLU A 115 -13.28 -17.17 4.97
CA GLU A 115 -12.61 -16.46 6.08
C GLU A 115 -13.35 -15.16 6.44
N ARG A 116 -13.73 -14.35 5.45
CA ARG A 116 -14.54 -13.13 5.71
C ARG A 116 -15.89 -13.45 6.34
N ARG A 117 -16.55 -14.53 5.91
CA ARG A 117 -17.82 -14.96 6.53
C ARG A 117 -17.60 -15.39 7.98
N LEU A 118 -16.53 -16.12 8.26
CA LEU A 118 -16.18 -16.55 9.61
C LEU A 118 -15.94 -15.35 10.52
N ILE A 119 -15.12 -14.37 10.12
CA ILE A 119 -14.86 -13.15 10.89
C ILE A 119 -16.18 -12.42 11.24
N VAL A 120 -17.11 -12.31 10.29
CA VAL A 120 -18.41 -11.68 10.53
C VAL A 120 -19.26 -12.50 11.51
N ILE A 121 -19.26 -13.82 11.40
CA ILE A 121 -20.01 -14.72 12.29
C ILE A 121 -19.42 -14.67 13.71
N GLU A 122 -18.10 -14.77 13.84
CA GLU A 122 -17.39 -14.67 15.11
C GLU A 122 -17.72 -13.37 15.82
N GLY A 123 -17.63 -12.22 15.12
CA GLY A 123 -18.01 -10.92 15.69
C GLY A 123 -19.46 -10.88 16.20
N LYS A 124 -20.42 -11.47 15.46
CA LYS A 124 -21.81 -11.58 15.91
C LYS A 124 -21.97 -12.46 17.15
N ILE A 125 -21.27 -13.59 17.20
CA ILE A 125 -21.30 -14.50 18.35
C ILE A 125 -20.71 -13.82 19.59
N THR A 126 -19.58 -13.12 19.45
CA THR A 126 -18.94 -12.37 20.53
C THR A 126 -19.88 -11.32 21.12
N ILE A 127 -20.56 -10.54 20.26
CA ILE A 127 -21.52 -9.53 20.71
C ILE A 127 -22.71 -10.18 21.43
N ARG A 128 -23.27 -11.26 20.88
CA ARG A 128 -24.42 -11.97 21.48
C ARG A 128 -24.08 -12.52 22.87
N TYR A 129 -22.91 -13.14 23.02
CA TYR A 129 -22.47 -13.67 24.31
C TYR A 129 -22.27 -12.54 25.34
N LYS A 130 -21.67 -11.42 24.93
CA LYS A 130 -21.51 -10.25 25.81
C LYS A 130 -22.86 -9.69 26.29
N LEU A 131 -23.84 -9.58 25.41
CA LEU A 131 -25.20 -9.15 25.76
C LEU A 131 -25.87 -10.12 26.73
N PHE A 132 -25.73 -11.43 26.49
CA PHE A 132 -26.27 -12.46 27.37
C PHE A 132 -25.69 -12.35 28.79
N MET A 133 -24.36 -12.25 28.93
CA MET A 133 -23.69 -12.09 30.23
C MET A 133 -24.11 -10.80 30.96
N GLN A 134 -24.30 -9.69 30.21
CA GLN A 134 -24.78 -8.44 30.79
C GLN A 134 -26.23 -8.53 31.30
N LEU A 135 -27.11 -9.20 30.55
CA LEU A 135 -28.48 -9.43 30.96
C LEU A 135 -28.55 -10.33 32.20
N GLU A 136 -27.80 -11.43 32.23
CA GLU A 136 -27.72 -12.30 33.41
C GLU A 136 -27.24 -11.54 34.67
N LEU A 137 -26.21 -10.69 34.52
CA LEU A 137 -25.74 -9.84 35.61
C LEU A 137 -26.82 -8.84 36.07
N PHE A 138 -27.56 -8.24 35.14
CA PHE A 138 -28.64 -7.31 35.47
C PHE A 138 -29.78 -8.01 36.22
N PHE A 139 -30.22 -9.19 35.75
CA PHE A 139 -31.28 -9.96 36.42
C PHE A 139 -30.87 -10.45 37.81
N THR A 140 -29.64 -10.93 37.97
CA THR A 140 -29.14 -11.36 39.28
C THR A 140 -29.04 -10.20 40.27
N LEU A 141 -28.66 -9.00 39.82
CA LEU A 141 -28.68 -7.79 40.65
C LEU A 141 -30.12 -7.36 41.02
N LEU A 142 -31.04 -7.37 40.06
CA LEU A 142 -32.45 -7.02 40.28
C LEU A 142 -33.12 -7.97 41.28
N LEU A 143 -32.89 -9.28 41.15
CA LEU A 143 -33.39 -10.28 42.09
C LEU A 143 -32.84 -10.07 43.50
N LYS A 144 -31.56 -9.70 43.64
CA LYS A 144 -30.96 -9.37 44.95
C LYS A 144 -31.53 -8.09 45.57
N ASN A 145 -31.80 -7.05 44.78
CA ASN A 145 -32.37 -5.81 45.31
C ASN A 145 -33.84 -5.98 45.74
N THR A 146 -34.64 -6.74 44.98
CA THR A 146 -36.04 -7.02 45.36
C THR A 146 -36.18 -7.93 46.59
N THR A 147 -35.23 -8.83 46.84
CA THR A 147 -35.20 -9.60 48.10
C THR A 147 -34.78 -8.72 49.26
N VAL A 148 -33.81 -7.81 49.10
CA VAL A 148 -33.42 -6.85 50.15
C VAL A 148 -34.58 -5.90 50.52
N GLU A 149 -35.32 -5.37 49.54
CA GLU A 149 -36.50 -4.50 49.80
C GLU A 149 -37.63 -5.22 50.54
N LYS A 150 -37.84 -6.53 50.29
CA LYS A 150 -38.81 -7.33 51.04
C LYS A 150 -38.43 -7.52 52.51
N TRP A 151 -37.13 -7.49 52.83
CA TRP A 151 -36.64 -7.60 54.20
C TRP A 151 -36.57 -6.26 54.93
N THR A 152 -36.41 -5.14 54.24
CA THR A 152 -36.40 -3.80 54.87
C THR A 152 -37.78 -3.24 55.17
N ILE A 153 -38.83 -3.71 54.48
CA ILE A 153 -40.23 -3.29 54.74
C ILE A 153 -40.86 -4.08 55.92
N SER A 154 -40.20 -5.14 56.42
CA SER A 154 -40.75 -6.04 57.45
C SER A 154 -40.15 -5.87 58.86
N VAL A 155 -39.59 -4.69 59.17
CA VAL A 155 -39.16 -4.27 60.52
C VAL A 155 -40.02 -3.10 60.99
#